data_AF-A0A3B8VSG4-F1
#
_entry.id   AF-A0A3B8VSG4-F1
#
_cell.length_a   1.000
_cell.length_b   1.000
_cell.length_c   1.000
_cell.angle_alpha   90.00
_cell.angle_beta   90.00
_cell.angle_gamma   90.00
#
_symmetry.space_group_name_H-M   'P 1'
#
loop_
_entity.id
_entity.type
_entity.pdbx_description
1 polymer ?
#
loop_
_entity_poly.entity_id
_entity_poly.type
_entity_poly.pdbx_seq_one_letter_code
_entity_poly.pdbx_strand_id
1 'polypeptide(L)' 'KFDDRVPLVVVPSTYAQTTEDELAEAGVRVVIYANQLLRSAYPAMVEVAKSILLHSRAAEAEEHCMFIKDIINLIPERN' A
#
# COMPACT_ATOMS: atom_id res chain seq x y z
N LYS A 1 15.25 -33.43 -7.46
CA LYS A 1 15.43 -32.35 -6.45
C LYS A 1 16.45 -31.38 -7.06
N PHE A 2 16.18 -30.07 -7.06
CA PHE A 2 17.17 -29.09 -7.55
C PHE A 2 18.29 -28.95 -6.51
N ASP A 3 19.55 -29.11 -6.97
CA ASP A 3 20.75 -29.03 -6.11
C ASP A 3 21.08 -27.59 -5.69
N ASP A 4 20.72 -26.60 -6.51
CA ASP A 4 20.82 -25.18 -6.19
C ASP A 4 19.45 -24.59 -5.82
N ARG A 5 19.16 -24.50 -4.52
CA ARG A 5 17.90 -23.91 -4.03
C ARG A 5 17.98 -22.39 -3.94
N VAL A 6 17.82 -21.73 -5.09
CA VAL A 6 17.62 -20.27 -5.15
C VAL A 6 16.24 -19.85 -4.62
N PRO A 7 16.08 -18.64 -4.05
CA PRO A 7 14.79 -18.17 -3.53
C PRO A 7 13.80 -17.89 -4.65
N LEU A 8 12.61 -18.50 -4.54
CA LEU A 8 11.49 -18.18 -5.41
C LEU A 8 10.78 -16.95 -4.87
N VAL A 9 10.71 -15.90 -5.69
CA VAL A 9 10.07 -14.62 -5.39
C VAL A 9 8.90 -14.45 -6.34
N VAL A 10 7.75 -14.02 -5.82
CA VAL A 10 6.53 -13.81 -6.61
C VAL A 10 5.92 -12.43 -6.37
N VAL A 11 5.18 -11.96 -7.36
CA VAL A 11 4.42 -10.70 -7.34
C VAL A 11 3.00 -11.01 -7.79
N PRO A 12 2.04 -11.25 -6.87
CA PRO A 12 0.69 -11.73 -7.21
C PRO A 12 -0.24 -10.63 -7.74
N SER A 13 0.26 -9.69 -8.55
CA SER A 13 -0.55 -8.56 -9.05
C SER A 13 -1.68 -8.99 -10.01
N THR A 14 -1.50 -10.08 -10.75
CA THR A 14 -2.49 -10.62 -11.72
C THR A 14 -3.27 -11.83 -11.20
N TYR A 15 -2.90 -12.37 -10.04
CA TYR A 15 -3.52 -13.52 -9.39
C TYR A 15 -3.69 -13.27 -7.87
N ALA A 16 -4.19 -12.09 -7.52
CA ALA A 16 -4.29 -11.61 -6.14
C ALA A 16 -5.26 -12.41 -5.23
N GLN A 17 -5.92 -13.45 -5.75
CA GLN A 17 -6.77 -14.34 -4.96
C GLN A 17 -5.97 -15.44 -4.24
N THR A 18 -4.76 -15.77 -4.73
CA THR A 18 -3.89 -16.76 -4.10
C THR A 18 -3.32 -16.20 -2.81
N THR A 19 -3.41 -16.98 -1.73
CA THR A 19 -2.94 -16.56 -0.40
C THR A 19 -1.44 -16.76 -0.26
N GLU A 20 -0.84 -16.09 0.73
CA GLU A 20 0.57 -16.31 1.07
C GLU A 20 0.82 -17.75 1.52
N ASP A 21 -0.13 -18.38 2.22
CA ASP A 21 -0.03 -19.78 2.67
C ASP A 21 0.05 -20.74 1.48
N GLU A 22 -0.80 -20.56 0.46
CA GLU A 22 -0.76 -21.37 -0.77
C GLU A 22 0.57 -21.19 -1.53
N LEU A 23 1.11 -19.96 -1.57
CA LEU A 23 2.39 -19.66 -2.19
C LEU A 23 3.56 -20.28 -1.39
N ALA A 24 3.49 -20.23 -0.07
CA ALA A 24 4.49 -20.81 0.83
C ALA A 24 4.51 -22.34 0.69
N GLU A 25 3.34 -22.98 0.65
CA GLU A 25 3.19 -24.43 0.37
C GLU A 25 3.78 -24.81 -0.99
N ALA A 26 3.67 -23.94 -1.99
CA ALA A 26 4.27 -24.11 -3.32
C ALA A 26 5.80 -23.85 -3.36
N GLY A 27 6.42 -23.46 -2.24
CA GLY A 27 7.88 -23.25 -2.14
C GLY A 27 8.35 -21.81 -2.41
N VAL A 28 7.45 -20.84 -2.43
CA VAL A 28 7.79 -19.40 -2.48
C VAL A 28 8.38 -18.95 -1.14
N ARG A 29 9.39 -18.07 -1.20
CA ARG A 29 10.05 -17.50 0.00
C ARG A 29 9.85 -16.01 0.17
N VAL A 30 9.45 -15.30 -0.87
CA VAL A 30 9.18 -13.86 -0.83
C VAL A 30 7.96 -13.55 -1.69
N VAL A 31 7.01 -12.85 -1.11
CA VAL A 31 5.83 -12.30 -1.80
C VAL A 31 5.97 -10.78 -1.80
N ILE A 32 5.79 -10.16 -2.96
CA ILE A 32 5.86 -8.70 -3.13
C ILE A 32 4.48 -8.19 -3.53
N TYR A 33 3.83 -7.43 -2.65
CA TYR A 33 2.69 -6.59 -3.01
C TYR A 33 3.20 -5.29 -3.64
N ALA A 34 3.37 -5.30 -4.96
CA ALA A 34 4.07 -4.24 -5.69
C ALA A 34 3.46 -2.83 -5.51
N ASN A 35 2.24 -2.60 -5.99
CA ASN A 35 1.70 -1.25 -6.19
C ASN A 35 0.30 -1.05 -5.59
N GLN A 36 -0.16 -1.99 -4.77
CA GLN A 36 -1.48 -1.96 -4.16
C GLN A 36 -1.66 -0.72 -3.29
N LEU A 37 -0.65 -0.31 -2.52
CA LEU A 37 -0.69 0.88 -1.66
C LEU A 37 -0.81 2.18 -2.46
N LEU A 38 -0.08 2.30 -3.58
CA LEU A 38 -0.18 3.47 -4.44
C LEU A 38 -1.55 3.53 -5.13
N ARG A 39 -2.04 2.38 -5.60
CA ARG A 39 -3.36 2.26 -6.25
C ARG A 39 -4.51 2.51 -5.28
N SER A 40 -4.36 2.22 -3.98
CA SER A 40 -5.36 2.54 -2.98
C SER A 40 -5.33 4.01 -2.55
N ALA A 41 -4.14 4.62 -2.48
CA ALA A 41 -4.01 6.04 -2.15
C ALA A 41 -4.57 6.95 -3.27
N TYR A 42 -4.43 6.57 -4.53
CA TYR A 42 -4.80 7.43 -5.65
C TYR A 42 -6.28 7.86 -5.69
N PRO A 43 -7.27 6.95 -5.55
CA PRO A 43 -8.67 7.34 -5.44
C PRO A 43 -8.95 8.31 -4.29
N ALA A 44 -8.37 8.07 -3.10
CA ALA A 44 -8.54 8.95 -1.94
C ALA A 44 -7.98 10.36 -2.23
N MET A 45 -6.80 10.46 -2.85
CA MET A 45 -6.21 11.73 -3.26
C MET A 45 -7.09 12.48 -4.27
N VAL A 46 -7.69 11.77 -5.22
CA VAL A 46 -8.61 12.37 -6.22
C VAL A 46 -9.85 12.93 -5.54
N GLU A 47 -10.46 12.21 -4.60
CA GLU A 47 -11.64 12.68 -3.87
C GLU A 47 -11.32 13.90 -2.99
N VAL A 48 -10.20 13.89 -2.26
CA VAL A 48 -9.71 15.06 -1.52
C VAL A 48 -9.52 16.27 -2.44
N ALA A 49 -8.87 16.09 -3.59
CA ALA A 49 -8.64 17.18 -4.54
C ALA A 49 -9.94 17.77 -5.11
N LYS A 50 -10.91 16.90 -5.47
CA LYS A 50 -12.24 17.33 -5.92
C LYS A 50 -13.00 18.08 -4.82
N SER A 51 -12.94 17.60 -3.58
CA SER A 51 -13.59 18.25 -2.44
C SER A 51 -13.04 19.65 -2.20
N ILE A 52 -11.71 19.80 -2.22
CA ILE A 52 -11.06 21.11 -2.11
C ILE A 52 -11.48 22.05 -3.25
N LEU A 53 -11.49 21.56 -4.49
CA LEU A 53 -11.89 22.35 -5.64
C LEU A 53 -13.36 22.78 -5.56
N LEU A 54 -14.25 21.90 -5.12
CA LEU A 54 -15.68 22.17 -5.02
C LEU A 54 -16.01 23.20 -3.92
N HIS A 55 -15.37 23.08 -2.75
CA HIS A 55 -15.69 23.89 -1.58
C HIS A 55 -14.77 25.11 -1.43
N SER A 56 -13.74 25.23 -2.26
CA SER A 56 -12.68 26.24 -2.14
C SER A 56 -11.99 26.27 -0.77
N ARG A 57 -12.04 25.16 -0.03
CA ARG A 57 -11.44 24.95 1.30
C ARG A 57 -11.30 23.45 1.56
N ALA A 58 -10.48 23.07 2.54
CA ALA A 58 -10.18 21.66 2.83
C ALA A 58 -11.04 21.03 3.96
N ALA A 59 -11.99 21.77 4.55
CA ALA A 59 -12.69 21.31 5.74
C ALA A 59 -13.47 19.99 5.53
N GLU A 60 -14.08 19.83 4.35
CA GLU A 60 -14.81 18.63 3.95
C GLU A 60 -13.86 17.48 3.57
N ALA A 61 -12.62 17.79 3.20
CA ALA A 61 -11.62 16.78 2.85
C ALA A 61 -10.92 16.17 4.09
N GLU A 62 -10.99 16.83 5.25
CA GLU A 62 -10.36 16.39 6.51
C GLU A 62 -10.81 14.98 6.93
N GLU A 63 -12.02 14.54 6.60
CA GLU A 63 -12.51 13.19 6.93
C GLU A 63 -11.71 12.07 6.25
N HIS A 64 -11.01 12.39 5.17
CA HIS A 64 -10.16 11.46 4.42
C HIS A 64 -8.67 11.62 4.74
N CYS A 65 -8.33 12.56 5.61
CA CYS A 65 -6.95 12.86 5.99
C CYS A 65 -6.62 12.23 7.34
N MET A 66 -5.36 11.81 7.49
CA MET A 66 -4.80 11.50 8.79
C MET A 66 -4.68 12.80 9.60
N PHE A 67 -4.90 12.74 10.92
CA PHE A 67 -4.70 13.91 11.77
C PHE A 67 -3.26 14.44 11.65
N ILE A 68 -3.11 15.77 11.61
CA ILE A 68 -1.79 16.42 11.47
C ILE A 68 -0.78 15.99 12.53
N LYS A 69 -1.24 15.68 13.74
CA LYS A 69 -0.39 15.15 14.83
C LYS A 69 0.20 13.78 14.48
N ASP A 70 -0.61 12.90 13.86
CA ASP A 70 -0.23 11.52 13.61
C ASP A 70 0.75 11.46 12.43
N ILE A 71 0.55 12.32 11.41
CA ILE A 71 1.50 12.43 10.29
C ILE A 71 2.85 13.03 10.74
N ILE A 72 2.85 14.00 11.65
CA ILE A 72 4.10 14.58 12.19
C ILE A 72 4.88 13.51 12.96
N ASN A 73 4.18 12.67 13.73
CA ASN A 73 4.82 11.58 14.49
C ASN A 73 5.46 10.50 13.61
N LEU A 74 5.16 10.43 12.30
CA LEU A 74 5.86 9.54 11.36
C LEU A 74 7.26 10.04 11.02
N ILE A 75 7.56 11.33 11.24
CA ILE A 75 8.88 11.89 11.03
C ILE A 75 9.68 11.64 12.33
N PRO A 76 10.67 10.74 12.33
CA PRO A 76 11.45 10.48 13.52
C PRO A 76 12.20 11.75 13.95
N GLU A 77 12.16 12.04 15.25
CA GLU A 77 12.98 13.12 15.82
C GLU A 77 14.46 12.78 15.62
N ARG A 78 15.22 13.78 15.14
CA ARG A 78 16.64 13.63 14.86
C ARG A 78 17.40 13.64 16.18
N ASN A 79 17.74 12.45 16.70
CA ASN A 79 18.77 12.28 17.74
C ASN A 79 20.16 12.19 17.10
#